data_AF-E5WXD3-F1
#
_entry.id   AF-E5WXD3-F1
#
_cell.length_a   1.000
_cell.length_b   1.000
_cell.length_c   1.000
_cell.angle_alpha   90.00
_cell.angle_beta   90.00
_cell.angle_gamma   90.00
#
_symmetry.space_group_name_H-M   'P 1'
#
loop_
_entity.id
_entity.type
_entity.pdbx_description
1 polymer ?
#
loop_
_entity_poly.entity_id
_entity_poly.type
_entity_poly.pdbx_seq_one_letter_code
_entity_poly.pdbx_strand_id
1 'polypeptide(L)'
;MDKVRREYGWKNITAKRRKRIEGYLQDEISTLDNYYTGEVFGYRIMPESDDDNELDSCWGFYGTECMKELEAECRHIIDGQNKAVA
;
A
#
# COMPACT_ATOMS: atom_id res chain seq x y z
N MET A 1 -3.73 23.86 15.11
CA MET A 1 -3.66 24.24 13.68
C MET A 1 -2.27 24.72 13.26
N ASP A 2 -1.40 25.15 14.18
CA ASP A 2 -0.08 25.68 13.82
C ASP A 2 0.90 24.64 13.25
N LYS A 3 0.79 23.36 13.66
CA LYS A 3 1.54 22.26 13.04
C LYS A 3 1.25 22.16 11.53
N VAL A 4 -0.03 22.10 11.16
CA VAL A 4 -0.49 22.07 9.76
C VAL A 4 0.00 23.29 8.98
N ARG A 5 -0.04 24.49 9.58
CA ARG A 5 0.47 25.71 8.92
C ARG A 5 1.97 25.63 8.64
N ARG A 6 2.76 25.10 9.57
CA ARG A 6 4.21 24.95 9.42
C ARG A 6 4.57 23.89 8.38
N GLU A 7 3.92 22.73 8.46
CA GLU A 7 4.18 21.57 7.61
C GLU A 7 3.87 21.85 6.14
N TYR A 8 2.74 22.50 5.86
CA TYR A 8 2.33 22.82 4.49
C TYR A 8 2.67 24.26 4.07
N GLY A 9 3.33 25.04 4.92
CA GLY A 9 3.70 26.44 4.65
C GLY A 9 2.50 27.39 4.47
N TRP A 10 1.35 27.11 5.09
CA TRP A 10 0.13 27.88 4.89
C TRP A 10 -0.04 29.02 5.90
N LYS A 11 -0.18 30.25 5.39
CA LYS A 11 -0.55 31.41 6.21
C LYS A 11 -1.98 31.30 6.77
N ASN A 12 -2.93 30.90 5.93
CA ASN A 12 -4.35 30.74 6.27
C ASN A 12 -4.84 29.31 5.99
N ILE A 13 -5.65 28.76 6.90
CA ILE A 13 -6.35 27.48 6.69
C ILE A 13 -7.77 27.80 6.22
N THR A 14 -8.00 27.68 4.92
CA THR A 14 -9.34 27.79 4.33
C THR A 14 -10.14 26.52 4.58
N ALA A 15 -11.47 26.57 4.40
CA ALA A 15 -12.33 25.39 4.52
C ALA A 15 -11.87 24.23 3.60
N LYS A 16 -11.47 24.54 2.35
CA LYS A 16 -10.91 23.56 1.41
C LYS A 16 -9.63 22.89 1.95
N ARG A 17 -8.74 23.68 2.55
CA ARG A 17 -7.49 23.17 3.15
C ARG A 17 -7.77 22.30 4.36
N ARG A 18 -8.71 22.71 5.23
CA ARG A 18 -9.15 21.89 6.37
C ARG A 18 -9.67 20.54 5.90
N LYS A 19 -10.60 20.52 4.94
CA LYS A 19 -11.17 19.26 4.41
C LYS A 19 -10.09 18.33 3.83
N ARG A 20 -9.08 18.90 3.16
CA ARG A 20 -7.94 18.12 2.64
C ARG A 20 -7.16 17.43 3.76
N ILE A 21 -6.86 18.16 4.84
CA ILE A 21 -6.12 17.60 5.98
C ILE A 21 -6.95 16.56 6.73
N GLU A 22 -8.25 16.82 6.92
CA GLU A 22 -9.18 15.84 7.50
C GLU A 22 -9.21 14.55 6.69
N GLY A 23 -9.19 14.65 5.35
CA GLY A 23 -9.07 13.48 4.47
C GLY A 23 -7.81 12.66 4.75
N TYR A 24 -6.64 13.30 4.76
CA TYR A 24 -5.37 12.59 5.05
C TYR A 24 -5.35 11.92 6.41
N LEU A 25 -5.86 12.59 7.45
CA LEU A 25 -5.94 12.01 8.78
C LEU A 25 -6.91 10.83 8.82
N GLN A 26 -8.02 10.89 8.08
CA GLN A 26 -8.97 9.80 7.99
C GLN A 26 -8.39 8.60 7.23
N ASP A 27 -7.62 8.86 6.17
CA ASP A 27 -6.90 7.82 5.42
C ASP A 27 -5.86 7.13 6.32
N GLU A 28 -5.08 7.89 7.11
CA GLU A 28 -4.12 7.35 8.08
C GLU A 28 -4.81 6.46 9.13
N ILE A 29 -5.97 6.89 9.65
CA ILE A 29 -6.76 6.08 10.59
C ILE A 29 -7.26 4.81 9.92
N SER A 30 -7.72 4.88 8.67
CA SER A 30 -8.19 3.71 7.91
C SER A 30 -7.07 2.69 7.70
N THR A 31 -5.88 3.14 7.31
CA THR A 31 -4.71 2.26 7.16
C THR A 31 -4.34 1.61 8.49
N LEU A 32 -4.39 2.38 9.59
CA LEU A 32 -4.10 1.87 10.93
C LEU A 32 -5.16 0.85 11.39
N ASP A 33 -6.44 1.09 11.09
CA ASP A 33 -7.53 0.15 11.37
C ASP A 33 -7.32 -1.17 10.63
N ASN A 34 -7.06 -1.12 9.32
CA ASN A 34 -6.74 -2.30 8.50
C ASN A 34 -5.56 -3.09 9.09
N TYR A 35 -4.53 -2.40 9.60
CA TYR A 35 -3.43 -3.07 10.29
C TYR A 35 -3.87 -3.80 11.56
N TYR A 36 -4.65 -3.14 12.42
CA TYR A 36 -5.10 -3.74 13.69
C TYR A 36 -6.15 -4.85 13.50
N THR A 37 -6.97 -4.76 12.45
CA THR A 37 -7.96 -5.78 12.10
C THR A 37 -7.35 -6.95 11.31
N GLY A 38 -6.10 -6.82 10.88
CA GLY A 38 -5.38 -7.85 10.13
C GLY A 38 -5.74 -7.88 8.64
N GLU A 39 -6.36 -6.83 8.11
CA GLU A 39 -6.59 -6.63 6.68
C GLU A 39 -5.31 -6.13 5.99
N VAL A 40 -4.24 -6.89 6.15
CA VAL A 40 -2.92 -6.65 5.55
C VAL A 40 -2.55 -7.87 4.73
N PHE A 41 -2.41 -7.66 3.43
CA PHE A 41 -2.18 -8.70 2.46
C PHE A 41 -0.81 -8.55 1.80
N GLY A 42 -0.36 -9.63 1.18
CA GLY A 42 0.88 -9.73 0.43
C GLY A 42 0.94 -11.03 -0.35
N TYR A 43 1.97 -11.18 -1.16
CA TYR A 43 2.25 -12.39 -1.92
C TYR A 43 3.70 -12.82 -1.76
N ARG A 44 3.93 -14.10 -2.02
CA ARG A 44 5.25 -14.72 -2.15
C ARG A 44 5.27 -15.45 -3.50
N ILE A 45 6.36 -15.32 -4.24
CA ILE A 45 6.60 -16.02 -5.51
C ILE A 45 7.65 -17.10 -5.22
N MET A 46 7.31 -18.34 -5.54
CA MET A 46 8.13 -19.53 -5.28
C MET A 46 8.09 -20.44 -6.52
N PRO A 47 9.14 -21.23 -6.81
CA PRO A 47 9.08 -22.26 -7.83
C PRO A 47 8.06 -23.32 -7.44
N GLU A 48 7.32 -23.84 -8.42
CA GLU A 48 6.35 -24.93 -8.20
C GLU A 48 6.97 -26.18 -7.56
N SER A 49 8.27 -26.39 -7.75
CA SER A 49 9.00 -27.55 -7.22
C SER A 49 9.52 -27.39 -5.80
N ASP A 50 9.51 -26.18 -5.24
CA ASP A 50 10.18 -25.89 -3.97
C ASP A 50 9.50 -24.71 -3.24
N ASP A 51 8.58 -25.03 -2.34
CA ASP A 51 7.82 -24.05 -1.54
C ASP A 51 8.67 -23.34 -0.46
N ASP A 52 9.90 -23.79 -0.22
CA ASP A 52 10.82 -23.16 0.73
C ASP A 52 11.76 -22.15 0.05
N ASN A 53 11.80 -22.13 -1.29
CA ASN A 53 12.63 -21.21 -2.07
C ASN A 53 11.84 -19.96 -2.50
N GLU A 54 11.83 -18.92 -1.67
CA GLU A 54 11.23 -17.64 -2.01
C GLU A 54 12.08 -16.88 -3.05
N LEU A 55 11.52 -16.65 -4.23
CA LEU A 55 12.15 -15.87 -5.30
C LEU A 55 11.91 -14.37 -5.12
N ASP A 56 10.70 -14.00 -4.67
CA ASP A 56 10.29 -12.62 -4.43
C ASP A 56 9.10 -12.58 -3.48
N SER A 57 8.92 -11.44 -2.80
CA SER A 57 7.74 -11.19 -1.98
C SER A 57 7.46 -9.69 -1.86
N CYS A 58 6.16 -9.36 -1.82
CA CYS A 58 5.70 -8.00 -1.57
C CYS A 58 4.52 -8.02 -0.61
N TRP A 59 4.53 -7.10 0.35
CA TRP A 59 3.58 -6.99 1.44
C TRP A 59 3.20 -5.53 1.69
N GLY A 60 2.16 -5.31 2.48
CA GLY A 60 1.71 -3.97 2.85
C GLY A 60 0.55 -3.48 1.97
N PHE A 61 -0.22 -4.39 1.39
CA PHE A 61 -1.48 -4.07 0.76
C PHE A 61 -2.58 -4.05 1.82
N TYR A 62 -3.16 -2.89 2.09
CA TYR A 62 -4.14 -2.69 3.16
C TYR A 62 -5.56 -2.72 2.61
N GLY A 63 -6.46 -3.42 3.32
CA GLY A 63 -7.88 -3.52 2.98
C GLY A 63 -8.15 -4.50 1.84
N THR A 64 -9.34 -5.11 1.82
CA THR A 64 -9.69 -6.14 0.82
C THR A 64 -9.84 -5.62 -0.61
N GLU A 65 -9.93 -4.30 -0.80
CA GLU A 65 -9.95 -3.63 -2.09
C GLU A 65 -8.63 -3.77 -2.86
N CYS A 66 -7.51 -4.00 -2.15
CA CYS A 66 -6.18 -4.09 -2.74
C CYS A 66 -5.95 -5.36 -3.56
N MET A 67 -6.83 -6.36 -3.46
CA MET A 67 -6.58 -7.71 -3.99
C MET A 67 -6.33 -7.73 -5.49
N LYS A 68 -6.97 -6.85 -6.26
CA LYS A 68 -6.75 -6.73 -7.71
C LYS A 68 -5.39 -6.12 -8.05
N GLU A 69 -4.95 -5.15 -7.26
CA GLU A 69 -3.64 -4.51 -7.43
C GLU A 69 -2.53 -5.50 -7.07
N LEU A 70 -2.70 -6.20 -5.94
CA LEU A 70 -1.82 -7.27 -5.49
C LEU A 70 -1.64 -8.34 -6.58
N GLU A 71 -2.73 -8.84 -7.18
CA GLU A 71 -2.67 -9.83 -8.25
C GLU A 71 -1.93 -9.29 -9.50
N ALA A 72 -2.22 -8.04 -9.88
CA ALA A 72 -1.61 -7.42 -11.05
C ALA A 72 -0.09 -7.24 -10.88
N GLU A 73 0.34 -6.84 -9.68
CA GLU A 73 1.77 -6.68 -9.37
C GLU A 73 2.49 -8.03 -9.36
N CYS A 74 1.93 -9.03 -8.67
CA CYS A 74 2.48 -10.38 -8.64
C CYS A 74 2.67 -10.95 -10.06
N ARG A 75 1.64 -10.81 -10.91
CA ARG A 75 1.70 -11.24 -12.31
C ARG A 75 2.80 -10.53 -13.10
N HIS A 76 2.96 -9.22 -12.89
CA HIS A 76 3.99 -8.44 -13.57
C HIS A 76 5.40 -8.95 -13.26
N ILE A 77 5.66 -9.30 -11.99
CA ILE A 77 6.95 -9.84 -11.56
C ILE A 77 7.20 -11.22 -12.18
N ILE A 78 6.22 -12.13 -12.12
CA ILE A 78 6.32 -13.48 -12.71
C ILE A 78 6.62 -13.37 -14.22
N ASP A 79 5.90 -12.52 -14.95
CA ASP A 79 6.11 -12.32 -16.39
C ASP A 79 7.50 -11.75 -16.70
N GLY A 80 8.03 -10.90 -15.82
CA GLY A 80 9.39 -10.37 -15.91
C GLY A 80 10.45 -11.44 -15.71
N GLN A 81 10.28 -12.30 -14.68
CA GLN A 81 11.18 -13.41 -14.40
C GLN A 81 11.21 -14.43 -15.55
N ASN A 82 10.05 -14.80 -16.10
CA ASN A 82 9.96 -15.73 -17.23
C ASN A 82 10.71 -15.22 -18.47
N LYS A 83 10.71 -13.90 -18.73
CA LYS A 83 11.45 -13.30 -19.84
C LYS A 83 12.97 -13.28 -19.62
N ALA A 84 13.43 -13.27 -18.37
CA ALA A 84 14.87 -13.27 -18.06
C ALA A 84 15.52 -14.66 -18.22
N VAL A 85 14.71 -15.72 -18.22
CA VAL A 85 15.16 -17.12 -18.30
C VAL A 85 15.08 -17.68 -19.74
N ALA A 86 14.33 -17.02 -20.64
CA ALA A 86 14.18 -17.38 -22.06
C ALA A 86 15.23 -16.73 -22.96
#